data_AF-A0AAP3YIM7-F1
#
_entry.id   AF-A0AAP3YIM7-F1
#
_cell.length_a   1.000
_cell.length_b   1.000
_cell.length_c   1.000
_cell.angle_alpha   90.00
_cell.angle_beta   90.00
_cell.angle_gamma   90.00
#
_symmetry.space_group_name_H-M   'P 1'
#
loop_
_entity.id
_entity.type
_entity.pdbx_description
1 polymer ?
#
loop_
_entity_poly.entity_id
_entity_poly.type
_entity_poly.pdbx_seq_one_letter_code
_entity_poly.pdbx_strand_id
1 'polypeptide(L)'
;NKILKDIIIKSKGLSGYDSPYVPGWDCHGLPIELKVEQEYGKPGEKFTAAEFRAKCREYAATQVDGQRKDFIRLGVLGDWSHPYLTMDFKTEANIIRALGKIIGNGHLHKGAKPVHWCVDCRSALAEAEVEYYDKTSPSIDVAFQAVD
;
A
#
# COMPACT_ATOMS: atom_id res chain seq x y z
N ASN A 1 -9.56 -7.99 13.79
CA ASN A 1 -10.16 -6.90 12.99
C ASN A 1 -11.52 -7.28 12.38
N LYS A 2 -11.58 -8.24 11.43
CA LYS A 2 -12.82 -8.56 10.69
C LYS A 2 -14.00 -9.06 11.53
N ILE A 3 -13.75 -9.89 12.55
CA ILE A 3 -14.81 -10.38 13.47
C ILE A 3 -15.47 -9.22 14.22
N LEU A 4 -14.69 -8.24 14.70
CA LEU A 4 -15.24 -7.09 15.43
C LEU A 4 -16.14 -6.23 14.53
N LYS A 5 -15.73 -6.02 13.27
CA LYS A 5 -16.57 -5.31 12.28
C LYS A 5 -17.86 -6.09 12.02
N ASP A 6 -17.76 -7.41 11.85
CA ASP A 6 -18.90 -8.28 11.59
C ASP A 6 -19.94 -8.30 12.74
N ILE A 7 -19.49 -8.29 14.00
CA ILE A 7 -20.38 -8.15 15.17
C ILE A 7 -21.22 -6.88 15.06
N ILE A 8 -20.60 -5.75 14.69
CA ILE A 8 -21.30 -4.47 14.53
C ILE A 8 -22.32 -4.54 13.39
N ILE A 9 -21.92 -5.05 12.22
CA ILE A 9 -22.79 -5.19 11.06
C ILE A 9 -24.01 -6.06 11.38
N LYS A 10 -23.78 -7.22 12.01
CA LYS A 10 -24.86 -8.12 12.45
C LYS A 10 -25.77 -7.47 13.49
N SER A 11 -25.20 -6.83 14.50
CA SER A 11 -25.97 -6.15 15.55
C SER A 11 -26.85 -5.04 14.99
N LYS A 12 -26.32 -4.20 14.09
CA LYS A 12 -27.07 -3.11 13.46
C LYS A 12 -28.11 -3.60 12.46
N GLY A 13 -27.79 -4.62 11.67
CA GLY A 13 -28.76 -5.31 10.81
C GLY A 13 -29.93 -5.88 11.59
N LEU A 14 -29.67 -6.58 12.70
CA LEU A 14 -30.72 -7.11 13.60
C LEU A 14 -31.53 -6.01 14.30
N SER A 15 -30.95 -4.81 14.45
CA SER A 15 -31.64 -3.64 15.02
C SER A 15 -32.46 -2.86 13.98
N GLY A 16 -32.60 -3.37 12.75
CA GLY A 16 -33.40 -2.76 11.69
C GLY A 16 -32.67 -1.72 10.83
N TYR A 17 -31.36 -1.55 10.97
CA TYR A 17 -30.58 -0.64 10.13
C TYR A 17 -30.09 -1.33 8.86
N ASP A 18 -30.18 -0.64 7.73
CA ASP A 18 -29.47 -1.05 6.51
C ASP A 18 -27.96 -0.84 6.72
N SER A 19 -27.25 -1.95 6.91
CA SER A 19 -25.83 -1.97 7.34
C SER A 19 -24.96 -2.64 6.27
N PRO A 20 -24.82 -2.07 5.06
CA PRO A 20 -24.01 -2.66 4.01
C PRO A 20 -22.53 -2.65 4.40
N TYR A 21 -21.85 -3.75 4.12
CA TYR A 21 -20.41 -3.86 4.33
C TYR A 21 -19.74 -4.33 3.04
N VAL A 22 -18.95 -3.45 2.45
CA VAL A 22 -18.14 -3.72 1.26
C VAL A 22 -16.71 -4.02 1.70
N PRO A 23 -16.23 -5.27 1.60
CA PRO A 23 -14.83 -5.59 1.85
C PRO A 23 -13.93 -4.89 0.84
N GLY A 24 -12.71 -4.54 1.26
CA GLY A 24 -11.73 -3.95 0.36
C GLY A 24 -10.32 -4.44 0.62
N TRP A 25 -9.49 -4.31 -0.42
CA TRP A 25 -8.09 -4.71 -0.42
C TRP A 25 -7.18 -3.62 -0.94
N ASP A 26 -6.03 -3.52 -0.29
CA ASP A 26 -4.89 -2.79 -0.79
C ASP A 26 -4.07 -3.73 -1.71
N CYS A 27 -3.80 -3.27 -2.93
CA CYS A 27 -3.34 -4.10 -4.05
C CYS A 27 -2.10 -3.50 -4.73
N HIS A 28 -1.56 -2.41 -4.19
CA HIS A 28 -0.37 -1.73 -4.71
C HIS A 28 0.72 -1.67 -3.63
N GLY A 29 1.87 -1.12 -4.01
CA GLY A 29 2.92 -0.74 -3.09
C GLY A 29 4.01 -1.78 -2.90
N LEU A 30 5.03 -1.34 -2.16
CA LEU A 30 6.29 -2.03 -1.99
C LEU A 30 6.18 -3.48 -1.48
N PRO A 31 5.27 -3.84 -0.55
CA PRO A 31 5.16 -5.24 -0.10
C PRO A 31 4.86 -6.24 -1.23
N ILE A 32 4.00 -5.87 -2.18
CA ILE A 32 3.68 -6.73 -3.33
C ILE A 32 4.85 -6.74 -4.31
N GLU A 33 5.43 -5.58 -4.60
CA GLU A 33 6.59 -5.48 -5.49
C GLU A 33 7.75 -6.35 -5.00
N LEU A 34 8.11 -6.28 -3.71
CA LEU A 34 9.17 -7.10 -3.13
C LEU A 34 8.88 -8.61 -3.24
N LYS A 35 7.63 -9.04 -3.11
CA LYS A 35 7.25 -10.45 -3.27
C LYS A 35 7.40 -10.93 -4.71
N VAL A 36 6.93 -10.11 -5.66
CA VAL A 36 7.09 -10.42 -7.08
C VAL A 36 8.56 -10.37 -7.50
N GLU A 37 9.36 -9.44 -6.96
CA GLU A 37 10.81 -9.40 -7.18
C GLU A 37 11.51 -10.65 -6.64
N GLN A 38 11.09 -11.19 -5.49
CA GLN A 38 11.64 -12.43 -4.94
C GLN A 38 11.34 -13.65 -5.83
N GLU A 39 10.15 -13.71 -6.45
CA GLU A 39 9.73 -14.84 -7.27
C GLU A 39 10.24 -14.75 -8.72
N TYR A 40 10.24 -13.56 -9.30
CA TYR A 40 10.47 -13.34 -10.72
C TYR A 40 11.74 -12.51 -11.01
N GLY A 41 12.20 -11.69 -10.07
CA GLY A 41 13.31 -10.77 -10.24
C GLY A 41 12.88 -9.33 -10.55
N LYS A 42 13.86 -8.43 -10.63
CA LYS A 42 13.62 -6.99 -10.75
C LYS A 42 13.24 -6.56 -12.18
N PRO A 43 12.38 -5.53 -12.32
CA PRO A 43 12.10 -4.93 -13.62
C PRO A 43 13.37 -4.32 -14.23
N GLY A 44 13.55 -4.47 -15.55
CA GLY A 44 14.71 -4.00 -16.30
C GLY A 44 15.84 -5.03 -16.44
N GLU A 45 15.80 -6.15 -15.73
CA GLU A 45 16.74 -7.26 -15.93
C GLU A 45 16.13 -8.35 -16.82
N LYS A 46 15.04 -8.98 -16.35
CA LYS A 46 14.37 -10.10 -17.04
C LYS A 46 12.98 -9.75 -17.59
N PHE A 47 12.39 -8.67 -17.07
CA PHE A 47 11.03 -8.25 -17.39
C PHE A 47 10.99 -6.76 -17.70
N THR A 48 10.10 -6.37 -18.58
CA THR A 48 9.71 -4.96 -18.74
C THR A 48 8.91 -4.50 -17.53
N ALA A 49 8.88 -3.18 -17.29
CA ALA A 49 8.05 -2.61 -16.23
C ALA A 49 6.53 -2.88 -16.44
N ALA A 50 6.09 -3.12 -17.67
CA ALA A 50 4.70 -3.49 -17.95
C ALA A 50 4.41 -4.93 -17.52
N GLU A 51 5.28 -5.87 -17.86
CA GLU A 51 5.16 -7.28 -17.46
C GLU A 51 5.27 -7.43 -15.93
N PHE A 52 6.19 -6.72 -15.31
CA PHE A 52 6.33 -6.73 -13.84
C PHE A 52 5.05 -6.25 -13.13
N ARG A 53 4.44 -5.15 -13.60
CA ARG A 53 3.15 -4.68 -13.05
C ARG A 53 2.00 -5.65 -13.31
N ALA A 54 2.00 -6.33 -14.45
CA ALA A 54 1.02 -7.37 -14.73
C ALA A 54 1.15 -8.53 -13.73
N LYS A 55 2.39 -8.94 -13.40
CA LYS A 55 2.66 -9.93 -12.36
C LYS A 55 2.27 -9.48 -10.96
N CYS A 56 2.47 -8.21 -10.62
CA CYS A 56 1.96 -7.64 -9.37
C CYS A 56 0.43 -7.72 -9.26
N ARG A 57 -0.30 -7.40 -10.34
CA ARG A 57 -1.76 -7.51 -10.38
C ARG A 57 -2.22 -8.97 -10.27
N GLU A 58 -1.55 -9.89 -10.95
CA GLU A 58 -1.81 -11.33 -10.85
C GLU A 58 -1.62 -11.82 -9.40
N TYR A 59 -0.47 -11.50 -8.80
CA TYR A 59 -0.16 -11.84 -7.41
C TYR A 59 -1.22 -11.28 -6.45
N ALA A 60 -1.55 -9.99 -6.56
CA ALA A 60 -2.57 -9.35 -5.73
C ALA A 60 -3.93 -10.05 -5.84
N ALA A 61 -4.36 -10.42 -7.05
CA ALA A 61 -5.61 -11.15 -7.28
C ALA A 61 -5.62 -12.51 -6.57
N THR A 62 -4.52 -13.27 -6.63
CA THR A 62 -4.43 -14.56 -5.92
C THR A 62 -4.56 -14.40 -4.41
N GLN A 63 -3.94 -13.36 -3.84
CA GLN A 63 -3.99 -13.07 -2.41
C GLN A 63 -5.39 -12.61 -1.97
N VAL A 64 -6.04 -11.75 -2.78
CA VAL A 64 -7.43 -11.32 -2.57
C VAL A 64 -8.35 -12.53 -2.51
N ASP A 65 -8.23 -13.44 -3.47
CA ASP A 65 -9.07 -14.63 -3.55
C ASP A 65 -8.87 -15.59 -2.37
N GLY A 66 -7.63 -15.80 -1.95
CA GLY A 66 -7.30 -16.61 -0.77
C GLY A 66 -7.92 -16.01 0.50
N GLN A 67 -7.61 -14.74 0.78
CA GLN A 67 -8.11 -14.05 1.97
C GLN A 67 -9.64 -13.95 1.98
N ARG A 68 -10.27 -13.72 0.83
CA ARG A 68 -11.73 -13.70 0.68
C ARG A 68 -12.35 -15.03 1.13
N LYS A 69 -11.80 -16.16 0.67
CA LYS A 69 -12.29 -17.50 1.07
C LYS A 69 -12.19 -17.68 2.58
N ASP A 70 -11.07 -17.28 3.18
CA ASP A 70 -10.86 -17.38 4.62
C ASP A 70 -11.85 -16.51 5.41
N PHE A 71 -12.08 -15.27 4.99
CA PHE A 71 -13.04 -14.40 5.67
C PHE A 71 -14.49 -14.86 5.53
N ILE A 72 -14.88 -15.40 4.38
CA ILE A 72 -16.19 -16.04 4.19
C ILE A 72 -16.29 -17.25 5.14
N ARG A 73 -15.23 -18.06 5.25
CA ARG A 73 -15.19 -19.23 6.13
C ARG A 73 -15.32 -18.88 7.62
N LEU A 74 -14.88 -17.69 8.01
CA LEU A 74 -15.07 -17.11 9.35
C LEU A 74 -16.50 -16.58 9.59
N GLY A 75 -17.38 -16.65 8.60
CA GLY A 75 -18.78 -16.23 8.73
C GLY A 75 -19.00 -14.72 8.69
N VAL A 76 -18.02 -13.97 8.16
CA VAL A 76 -18.10 -12.51 8.02
C VAL A 76 -19.09 -12.17 6.90
N LEU A 77 -20.12 -11.40 7.23
CA LEU A 77 -21.07 -10.87 6.25
C LEU A 77 -20.44 -9.72 5.47
N GLY A 78 -20.69 -9.64 4.18
CA GLY A 78 -20.24 -8.56 3.30
C GLY A 78 -20.56 -8.84 1.84
N ASP A 79 -20.48 -7.80 1.00
CA ASP A 79 -20.57 -7.95 -0.45
C ASP A 79 -19.24 -8.47 -1.01
N TRP A 80 -19.08 -9.79 -0.97
CA TRP A 80 -17.88 -10.46 -1.49
C TRP A 80 -17.81 -10.52 -3.02
N SER A 81 -18.93 -10.23 -3.70
CA SER A 81 -19.04 -10.20 -5.15
C SER A 81 -18.59 -8.88 -5.76
N HIS A 82 -18.77 -7.77 -5.04
CA HIS A 82 -18.36 -6.43 -5.47
C HIS A 82 -17.41 -5.79 -4.45
N PRO A 83 -16.24 -6.40 -4.18
CA PRO A 83 -15.27 -5.80 -3.27
C PRO A 83 -14.66 -4.55 -3.89
N TYR A 84 -14.19 -3.64 -3.04
CA TYR A 84 -13.37 -2.52 -3.47
C TYR A 84 -11.90 -2.94 -3.60
N LEU A 85 -11.32 -2.87 -4.80
CA LEU A 85 -9.90 -3.11 -5.00
C LEU A 85 -9.21 -1.80 -5.39
N THR A 86 -8.07 -1.51 -4.77
CA THR A 86 -7.27 -0.32 -5.13
C THR A 86 -6.69 -0.41 -6.53
N MET A 87 -6.55 -1.62 -7.09
CA MET A 87 -6.13 -1.86 -8.47
C MET A 87 -7.28 -1.78 -9.49
N ASP A 88 -8.53 -1.59 -9.07
CA ASP A 88 -9.63 -1.39 -10.01
C ASP A 88 -9.44 -0.07 -10.76
N PHE A 89 -9.62 -0.08 -12.09
CA PHE A 89 -9.43 1.11 -12.92
C PHE A 89 -10.32 2.29 -12.48
N LYS A 90 -11.52 1.99 -11.95
CA LYS A 90 -12.41 3.03 -11.40
C LYS A 90 -11.79 3.69 -10.17
N THR A 91 -11.16 2.91 -9.29
CA THR A 91 -10.47 3.39 -8.11
C THR A 91 -9.26 4.22 -8.50
N GLU A 92 -8.40 3.72 -9.39
CA GLU A 92 -7.22 4.45 -9.90
C GLU A 92 -7.63 5.78 -10.54
N ALA A 93 -8.69 5.78 -11.36
CA ALA A 93 -9.21 7.02 -11.95
C ALA A 93 -9.70 8.01 -10.88
N ASN A 94 -10.32 7.53 -9.80
CA ASN A 94 -10.74 8.38 -8.70
C ASN A 94 -9.55 8.93 -7.89
N ILE A 95 -8.47 8.17 -7.72
CA ILE A 95 -7.23 8.65 -7.11
C ILE A 95 -6.68 9.83 -7.92
N ILE A 96 -6.60 9.70 -9.25
CA ILE A 96 -6.14 10.79 -10.12
C ILE A 96 -7.07 12.01 -10.06
N ARG A 97 -8.39 11.81 -10.02
CA ARG A 97 -9.35 12.93 -9.85
C ARG A 97 -9.18 13.64 -8.50
N ALA A 98 -8.95 12.89 -7.43
CA ALA A 98 -8.70 13.44 -6.11
C ALA A 98 -7.41 14.26 -6.08
N LEU A 99 -6.32 13.73 -6.66
CA LEU A 99 -5.07 14.45 -6.84
C LEU A 99 -5.27 15.73 -7.66
N GLY A 100 -6.06 15.67 -8.74
CA GLY A 100 -6.40 16.84 -9.55
C GLY A 100 -7.07 17.96 -8.73
N LYS A 101 -7.95 17.63 -7.79
CA LYS A 101 -8.55 18.61 -6.87
C LYS A 101 -7.52 19.20 -5.91
N ILE A 102 -6.62 18.39 -5.36
CA ILE A 102 -5.53 18.85 -4.47
C ILE A 102 -4.62 19.85 -5.21
N ILE A 103 -4.29 19.56 -6.46
CA ILE A 103 -3.51 20.45 -7.33
C ILE A 103 -4.30 21.73 -7.63
N GLY A 104 -5.57 21.62 -8.01
CA GLY A 104 -6.44 22.76 -8.31
C GLY A 104 -6.61 23.73 -7.13
N ASN A 105 -6.50 23.21 -5.91
CA ASN A 105 -6.53 24.00 -4.67
C ASN A 105 -5.16 24.57 -4.26
N GLY A 106 -4.09 24.36 -5.05
CA GLY A 106 -2.76 24.88 -4.76
C GLY A 106 -2.00 24.14 -3.65
N HIS A 107 -2.40 22.92 -3.30
CA HIS A 107 -1.77 22.13 -2.23
C HIS A 107 -0.62 21.23 -2.69
N LEU A 108 -0.26 21.24 -3.99
CA LEU A 108 0.89 20.51 -4.51
C LEU A 108 2.04 21.47 -4.81
N HIS A 109 3.21 21.20 -4.21
CA HIS A 109 4.43 21.93 -4.47
C HIS A 109 5.55 20.98 -4.89
N LYS A 110 6.32 21.36 -5.92
CA LYS A 110 7.54 20.65 -6.33
C LYS A 110 8.75 21.40 -5.78
N GLY A 111 9.52 20.72 -4.94
CA GLY A 111 10.75 21.26 -4.34
C GLY A 111 11.77 20.16 -4.06
N ALA A 112 12.82 20.50 -3.32
CA ALA A 112 13.84 19.57 -2.86
C ALA A 112 13.89 19.59 -1.33
N LYS A 113 13.92 18.40 -0.73
CA LYS A 113 14.04 18.20 0.72
C LYS A 113 14.85 16.91 0.93
N PRO A 114 15.74 16.83 1.92
CA PRO A 114 16.27 15.55 2.34
C PRO A 114 15.13 14.58 2.69
N VAL A 115 15.19 13.35 2.16
CA VAL A 115 14.18 12.31 2.39
C VAL A 115 14.85 11.06 2.94
N HIS A 116 14.09 10.24 3.66
CA HIS A 116 14.51 8.89 3.97
C HIS A 116 14.58 8.09 2.66
N TRP A 117 15.72 7.46 2.40
CA TRP A 117 15.98 6.72 1.18
C TRP A 117 16.28 5.26 1.50
N CYS A 118 15.47 4.35 0.97
CA CYS A 118 15.76 2.93 1.06
C CYS A 118 16.70 2.53 -0.08
N VAL A 119 17.92 2.10 0.26
CA VAL A 119 18.94 1.69 -0.73
C VAL A 119 18.53 0.39 -1.44
N ASP A 120 17.83 -0.51 -0.74
CA ASP A 120 17.41 -1.81 -1.27
C ASP A 120 16.23 -1.67 -2.24
N CYS A 121 15.23 -0.86 -1.85
CA CYS A 121 14.02 -0.60 -2.62
C CYS A 121 14.21 0.49 -3.68
N ARG A 122 15.31 1.26 -3.60
CA ARG A 122 15.64 2.38 -4.49
C ARG A 122 14.51 3.41 -4.60
N SER A 123 13.87 3.69 -3.46
CA SER A 123 12.76 4.63 -3.36
C SER A 123 12.87 5.48 -2.10
N ALA A 124 12.23 6.65 -2.16
CA ALA A 124 12.00 7.48 -0.98
C ALA A 124 10.91 6.84 -0.11
N LEU A 125 11.08 6.95 1.22
CA LEU A 125 10.12 6.48 2.22
C LEU A 125 9.49 7.66 2.95
N ALA A 126 8.21 7.55 3.26
CA ALA A 126 7.55 8.43 4.21
C ALA A 126 8.03 8.13 5.63
N GLU A 127 7.98 9.11 6.54
CA GLU A 127 8.37 8.89 7.94
C GLU A 127 7.55 7.77 8.61
N ALA A 128 6.27 7.64 8.25
CA ALA A 128 5.40 6.56 8.72
C ALA A 128 5.80 5.15 8.24
N GLU A 129 6.72 5.05 7.28
CA GLU A 129 7.25 3.79 6.74
C GLU A 129 8.63 3.44 7.32
N VAL A 130 9.19 4.28 8.20
CA VAL A 130 10.51 4.07 8.82
C VAL A 130 10.35 3.47 10.21
N GLU A 131 11.02 2.34 10.43
CA GLU A 131 11.13 1.70 11.74
C GLU A 131 12.56 1.88 12.30
N TYR A 132 12.66 2.09 13.61
CA TYR A 132 13.91 2.37 14.29
C TYR A 132 14.42 1.13 15.02
N TYR A 133 15.71 0.89 14.87
CA TYR A 133 16.43 -0.19 15.53
C TYR A 133 17.76 0.35 16.05
N ASP A 134 18.19 -0.15 17.21
CA ASP A 134 19.50 0.21 17.76
C ASP A 134 20.62 -0.28 16.84
N LYS A 135 21.53 0.64 16.50
CA LYS A 135 22.68 0.37 15.65
C LYS A 135 23.92 1.04 16.23
N THR A 136 24.91 0.23 16.60
CA THR A 136 26.24 0.73 16.91
C THR A 136 26.90 1.24 15.63
N SER A 137 27.23 2.53 15.59
CA SER A 137 27.91 3.17 14.45
C SER A 137 29.22 3.82 14.92
N PRO A 138 30.27 3.85 14.08
CA PRO A 138 31.49 4.57 14.41
C PRO A 138 31.21 6.06 14.67
N SER A 139 31.78 6.59 15.74
CA SER A 139 31.84 8.04 16.02
C SER A 139 33.30 8.46 15.91
N ILE A 140 33.58 9.48 15.10
CA ILE A 140 34.95 9.96 14.83
C ILE A 140 35.04 11.48 15.07
N ASP A 141 36.20 11.94 15.52
CA ASP A 141 36.51 13.35 15.67
C ASP A 141 37.32 13.84 14.46
N VAL A 142 36.85 14.89 13.79
CA VAL A 142 37.50 15.46 12.60
C VAL A 142 37.76 16.95 12.84
N ALA A 143 39.02 17.32 12.99
CA ALA A 143 39.45 18.71 13.13
C ALA A 143 39.56 19.39 11.76
N PHE A 144 38.94 20.56 11.61
CA PHE A 144 39.11 21.43 10.45
C PHE A 144 39.99 22.62 10.82
N GLN A 145 40.89 23.03 9.92
CA GLN A 145 41.60 24.29 10.07
C GLN A 145 40.63 25.45 9.86
N ALA A 146 40.61 26.40 10.79
CA ALA A 146 39.87 27.64 10.64
C ALA A 146 40.59 28.53 9.62
N VAL A 147 39.92 28.81 8.50
CA VAL A 147 40.33 29.77 7.48
C VAL A 147 39.23 30.83 7.36
N ASP A 148 39.64 32.08 7.15
CA ASP A 148 38.73 33.23 6.96
C ASP A 148 38.22 33.32 5.51
#